data_AF-A0A9D4EKG5-F1
#
_entry.id   AF-A0A9D4EKG5-F1
#
_cell.length_a   1.000
_cell.length_b   1.000
_cell.length_c   1.000
_cell.angle_alpha   90.00
_cell.angle_beta   90.00
_cell.angle_gamma   90.00
#
_symmetry.space_group_name_H-M   'P 1'
#
loop_
_entity.id
_entity.type
_entity.pdbx_description
1 polymer ?
#
loop_
_entity_poly.entity_id
_entity_poly.type
_entity_poly.pdbx_seq_one_letter_code
_entity_poly.pdbx_strand_id
1 'polypeptide(L)'
;MFANTNIFTDKVTTNWFKACIALTVTKDGLSSFVESELQKIQTTVGRSCGNCSIEKLLPCPTNGICKKRKGNTCIFHHSQQPQNCKSCDQVKQNITSLHRFKGPSWRNTQAESWATHPWEIGKCFLPPDGYSGVSSVQESDFNGVISIMLNCTHFQTCLSSSCLSPPPPDKQCLLEKVRQIGRDIRHTSDCKVSDAHLQDYFQTLSTLLADPKCLLNDPSAKISKTKLGDLQNDRMSLSELGELLKEADRTLKNANEVGERVSEAAERKLAVCLEQLEASLQAGKKRIQSRIDDGKQRIEQAIQDGKQHIGVKIQNGDRCIESKIDNGKQHIEQTIQDGEKRIEAKIQDGENRIIQTNSEQAEQNYTRSVEG
;
A
#
# COMPACT_ATOMS: atom_id res chain seq x y z
N MET A 1 -34.20 21.74 -9.07
CA MET A 1 -35.42 21.22 -8.42
C MET A 1 -36.03 22.23 -7.43
N PHE A 2 -35.90 23.56 -7.65
CA PHE A 2 -36.44 24.61 -6.74
C PHE A 2 -37.32 25.63 -7.50
N ALA A 3 -38.06 25.18 -8.51
CA ALA A 3 -38.88 26.06 -9.36
C ALA A 3 -40.36 26.06 -8.97
N ASN A 4 -40.68 25.97 -7.66
CA ASN A 4 -42.03 26.22 -7.17
C ASN A 4 -41.99 27.09 -5.90
N THR A 5 -42.35 28.36 -6.09
CA THR A 5 -42.40 29.47 -5.14
C THR A 5 -43.53 29.34 -4.11
N ASN A 6 -43.57 28.22 -3.36
CA ASN A 6 -44.51 28.05 -2.25
C ASN A 6 -43.91 27.46 -0.96
N ILE A 7 -42.58 27.26 -0.91
CA ILE A 7 -41.86 26.67 0.24
C ILE A 7 -41.90 27.59 1.49
N PHE A 8 -42.15 28.89 1.33
CA PHE A 8 -42.18 29.87 2.42
C PHE A 8 -43.56 30.10 3.05
N THR A 9 -44.58 29.31 2.71
CA THR A 9 -45.92 29.44 3.30
C THR A 9 -46.04 28.74 4.66
N ASP A 10 -45.18 27.74 4.92
CA ASP A 10 -45.14 27.00 6.18
C ASP A 10 -44.05 27.55 7.11
N LYS A 11 -44.47 28.05 8.28
CA LYS A 11 -43.59 28.67 9.28
C LYS A 11 -42.53 27.70 9.78
N VAL A 12 -42.87 26.44 10.01
CA VAL A 12 -41.91 25.45 10.56
C VAL A 12 -40.88 25.01 9.52
N THR A 13 -41.23 25.02 8.23
CA THR A 13 -40.29 24.80 7.12
C THR A 13 -39.35 26.02 6.96
N THR A 14 -39.90 27.23 7.08
CA THR A 14 -39.10 28.47 7.07
C THR A 14 -38.10 28.50 8.24
N ASN A 15 -38.51 28.04 9.41
CA ASN A 15 -37.65 27.93 10.58
C ASN A 15 -36.49 26.94 10.37
N TRP A 16 -36.76 25.79 9.74
CA TRP A 16 -35.71 24.84 9.40
C TRP A 16 -34.67 25.48 8.45
N PHE A 17 -35.12 26.27 7.47
CA PHE A 17 -34.21 26.99 6.58
C PHE A 17 -33.36 28.04 7.33
N LYS A 18 -33.98 28.82 8.23
CA LYS A 18 -33.25 29.74 9.12
C LYS A 18 -32.22 29.00 9.98
N ALA A 19 -32.57 27.82 10.49
CA ALA A 19 -31.65 26.99 11.27
C ALA A 19 -30.45 26.52 10.43
N CYS A 20 -30.67 26.10 9.18
CA CYS A 20 -29.60 25.76 8.24
C CYS A 20 -28.65 26.95 7.98
N ILE A 21 -29.20 28.15 7.74
CA ILE A 21 -28.38 29.36 7.58
C ILE A 21 -27.60 29.67 8.85
N ALA A 22 -28.23 29.53 10.02
CA ALA A 22 -27.58 29.76 11.31
C ALA A 22 -26.35 28.85 11.51
N LEU A 23 -26.42 27.59 11.08
CA LEU A 23 -25.27 26.68 11.10
C LEU A 23 -24.13 27.18 10.20
N THR A 24 -24.44 27.60 8.97
CA THR A 24 -23.44 28.13 8.02
C THR A 24 -22.78 29.39 8.55
N VAL A 25 -23.58 30.37 8.99
CA VAL A 25 -23.09 31.62 9.59
C VAL A 25 -22.19 31.35 10.79
N THR A 26 -22.58 30.39 11.65
CA THR A 26 -21.78 30.00 12.81
C THR A 26 -20.46 29.36 12.38
N LYS A 27 -20.48 28.43 11.42
CA LYS A 27 -19.26 27.79 10.92
C LYS A 27 -18.29 28.81 10.33
N ASP A 28 -18.78 29.78 9.56
CA ASP A 28 -17.94 30.83 8.99
C ASP A 28 -17.30 31.69 10.09
N GLY A 29 -18.07 32.02 11.14
CA GLY A 29 -17.59 32.78 12.29
C GLY A 29 -16.51 32.06 13.10
N LEU A 30 -16.49 30.72 13.06
CA LEU A 30 -15.51 29.89 13.77
C LEU A 30 -14.27 29.56 12.93
N SER A 31 -14.34 29.67 11.61
CA SER A 31 -13.33 29.11 10.70
C SER A 31 -11.95 29.75 10.88
N SER A 32 -11.88 31.08 10.92
CA SER A 32 -10.61 31.82 11.12
C SER A 32 -9.98 31.53 12.49
N PHE A 33 -10.82 31.45 13.53
CA PHE A 33 -10.39 31.12 14.88
C PHE A 33 -9.79 29.71 14.92
N VAL A 34 -10.51 28.70 14.40
CA VAL A 34 -10.05 27.32 14.39
C VAL A 34 -8.75 27.18 13.60
N GLU A 35 -8.62 27.84 12.46
CA GLU A 35 -7.38 27.83 11.69
C GLU A 35 -6.20 28.43 12.45
N SER A 36 -6.40 29.58 13.12
CA SER A 36 -5.36 30.21 13.97
C SER A 36 -4.94 29.31 15.13
N GLU A 37 -5.89 28.65 15.80
CA GLU A 37 -5.58 27.72 16.88
C GLU A 37 -4.87 26.45 16.38
N LEU A 38 -5.23 25.94 15.19
CA LEU A 38 -4.51 24.81 14.58
C LEU A 38 -3.04 25.15 14.27
N GLN A 39 -2.73 26.40 13.90
CA GLN A 39 -1.33 26.85 13.74
C GLN A 39 -0.56 26.81 15.07
N LYS A 40 -1.20 27.19 16.18
CA LYS A 40 -0.62 27.09 17.53
C LYS A 40 -0.41 25.63 17.94
N ILE A 41 -1.37 24.76 17.65
CA ILE A 41 -1.26 23.31 17.88
C ILE A 41 -0.12 22.73 17.05
N GLN A 42 -0.01 23.06 15.77
CA GLN A 42 1.10 22.62 14.91
C GLN A 42 2.45 23.00 15.51
N THR A 43 2.58 24.24 15.99
CA THR A 43 3.79 24.70 16.66
C THR A 43 4.06 23.87 17.93
N THR A 44 3.04 23.60 18.74
CA THR A 44 3.15 22.86 20.00
C THR A 44 3.52 21.40 19.79
N VAL A 45 2.85 20.72 18.86
CA VAL A 45 3.12 19.33 18.46
C VAL A 45 4.55 19.20 17.93
N GLY A 46 5.07 20.24 17.26
CA GLY A 46 6.41 20.28 16.69
C GLY A 46 7.54 20.74 17.62
N ARG A 47 7.29 21.17 18.87
CA ARG A 47 8.28 21.93 19.66
C ARG A 47 9.50 21.13 20.14
N SER A 48 9.39 19.94 20.73
CA SER A 48 10.59 19.13 21.08
C SER A 48 10.27 17.74 21.67
N CYS A 49 11.27 16.86 21.64
CA CYS A 49 11.34 15.61 22.39
C CYS A 49 12.07 15.88 23.72
N GLY A 50 11.43 15.67 24.87
CA GLY A 50 12.06 15.92 26.18
C GLY A 50 13.30 15.06 26.48
N ASN A 51 13.54 14.01 25.69
CA ASN A 51 14.67 13.08 25.82
C ASN A 51 15.77 13.28 24.76
N CYS A 52 15.58 14.18 23.81
CA CYS A 52 16.48 14.33 22.69
C CYS A 52 16.46 15.78 22.19
N SER A 53 17.60 16.46 22.17
CA SER A 53 17.80 17.89 21.86
C SER A 53 17.45 18.31 20.41
N ILE A 54 16.45 17.69 19.81
CA ILE A 54 15.91 17.98 18.49
C ILE A 54 14.85 19.08 18.63
N GLU A 55 15.19 20.27 18.17
CA GLU A 55 14.23 21.35 17.93
C GLU A 55 13.51 21.10 16.59
N LYS A 56 12.18 21.34 16.53
CA LYS A 56 11.32 21.18 15.34
C LYS A 56 11.13 19.71 14.89
N LEU A 57 10.27 18.97 15.59
CA LEU A 57 9.90 17.57 15.31
C LEU A 57 9.12 17.38 14.00
N LEU A 58 8.57 18.44 13.40
CA LEU A 58 7.82 18.42 12.14
C LEU A 58 8.70 18.75 10.92
N PRO A 59 9.48 17.81 10.36
CA PRO A 59 9.89 17.96 8.95
C PRO A 59 10.32 16.62 8.28
N CYS A 60 9.46 15.97 7.50
CA CYS A 60 9.82 14.71 6.83
C CYS A 60 9.53 14.67 5.32
N PRO A 61 9.96 15.70 4.57
CA PRO A 61 10.78 15.36 3.40
C PRO A 61 12.21 15.95 3.45
N THR A 62 12.43 17.07 4.13
CA THR A 62 13.62 17.91 3.92
C THR A 62 14.68 17.90 5.02
N ASN A 63 14.37 17.59 6.29
CA ASN A 63 15.34 17.75 7.38
C ASN A 63 16.15 16.49 7.74
N GLY A 64 16.06 15.40 6.97
CA GLY A 64 16.93 14.22 7.17
C GLY A 64 16.77 13.48 8.51
N ILE A 65 15.83 13.87 9.39
CA ILE A 65 15.61 13.26 10.71
C ILE A 65 15.10 11.82 10.59
N CYS A 66 14.30 11.50 9.57
CA CYS A 66 13.85 10.13 9.31
C CYS A 66 14.78 9.40 8.32
N LYS A 67 15.58 8.46 8.83
CA LYS A 67 16.50 7.62 8.03
C LYS A 67 15.82 6.41 7.36
N LYS A 68 14.55 6.12 7.66
CA LYS A 68 13.81 4.99 7.09
C LYS A 68 12.93 5.47 5.93
N ARG A 69 13.44 5.31 4.71
CA ARG A 69 12.76 5.67 3.46
C ARG A 69 12.50 4.41 2.63
N LYS A 70 11.37 4.38 1.90
CA LYS A 70 11.15 3.45 0.77
C LYS A 70 11.08 4.33 -0.49
N GLY A 71 12.18 4.43 -1.21
CA GLY A 71 12.33 5.44 -2.27
C GLY A 71 12.49 6.86 -1.69
N ASN A 72 11.75 7.84 -2.24
CA ASN A 72 11.75 9.23 -1.76
C ASN A 72 10.77 9.51 -0.61
N THR A 73 10.00 8.51 -0.16
CA THR A 73 8.92 8.69 0.80
C THR A 73 9.21 7.97 2.12
N CYS A 74 8.89 8.60 3.25
CA CYS A 74 9.07 8.02 4.58
C CYS A 74 8.10 6.85 4.83
N ILE A 75 8.54 5.78 5.52
CA ILE A 75 7.72 4.57 5.80
C ILE A 75 6.41 4.91 6.56
N PHE A 76 6.41 5.99 7.33
CA PHE A 76 5.22 6.54 7.99
C PHE A 76 4.10 6.91 6.99
N HIS A 77 4.46 7.35 5.78
CA HIS A 77 3.52 7.84 4.76
C HIS A 77 2.78 6.73 4.04
N HIS A 78 3.34 5.50 3.99
CA HIS A 78 2.73 4.38 3.26
C HIS A 78 1.72 3.58 4.10
N SER A 79 1.83 3.63 5.43
CA SER A 79 1.06 2.73 6.33
C SER A 79 0.13 3.46 7.29
N GLN A 80 0.18 4.80 7.35
CA GLN A 80 -0.53 5.62 8.35
C GLN A 80 -0.27 5.17 9.80
N GLN A 81 0.77 4.38 10.03
CA GLN A 81 1.21 3.89 11.33
C GLN A 81 2.75 3.88 11.35
N PRO A 82 3.38 4.52 12.36
CA PRO A 82 4.81 4.44 12.50
C PRO A 82 5.18 3.01 12.91
N GLN A 83 5.99 2.35 12.10
CA GLN A 83 6.77 1.21 12.55
C GLN A 83 8.23 1.70 12.64
N ASN A 84 8.69 1.97 13.88
CA ASN A 84 10.09 2.18 14.26
C ASN A 84 10.72 3.58 13.99
N CYS A 85 10.07 4.70 14.36
CA CYS A 85 10.71 6.03 14.35
C CYS A 85 10.35 6.87 15.59
N LYS A 86 11.32 7.08 16.50
CA LYS A 86 11.12 7.79 17.78
C LYS A 86 10.52 9.19 17.62
N SER A 87 10.93 9.96 16.61
CA SER A 87 10.39 11.31 16.39
C SER A 87 8.95 11.30 15.88
N CYS A 88 8.61 10.36 14.97
CA CYS A 88 7.23 10.18 14.49
C CYS A 88 6.32 9.66 15.59
N ASP A 89 6.83 8.76 16.44
CA ASP A 89 6.11 8.27 17.61
C ASP A 89 5.83 9.39 18.62
N GLN A 90 6.79 10.30 18.85
CA GLN A 90 6.57 11.46 19.72
C GLN A 90 5.52 12.42 19.16
N VAL A 91 5.56 12.75 17.87
CA VAL A 91 4.53 13.59 17.24
C VAL A 91 3.15 12.92 17.33
N LYS A 92 3.08 11.60 17.11
CA LYS A 92 1.86 10.82 17.29
C LYS A 92 1.33 10.90 18.73
N GLN A 93 2.21 10.74 19.71
CA GLN A 93 1.86 10.86 21.12
C GLN A 93 1.37 12.27 21.46
N ASN A 94 2.03 13.31 20.94
CA ASN A 94 1.64 14.71 21.13
C ASN A 94 0.25 15.00 20.53
N ILE A 95 -0.06 14.47 19.35
CA ILE A 95 -1.41 14.60 18.77
C ILE A 95 -2.42 13.78 19.60
N THR A 96 -2.07 12.56 19.99
CA THR A 96 -2.95 11.67 20.76
C THR A 96 -3.25 12.25 22.15
N SER A 97 -2.31 12.91 22.80
CA SER A 97 -2.53 13.54 24.12
C SER A 97 -3.47 14.75 24.05
N LEU A 98 -3.64 15.34 22.87
CA LEU A 98 -4.61 16.41 22.63
C LEU A 98 -6.03 15.89 22.38
N HIS A 99 -6.27 14.58 22.31
CA HIS A 99 -7.62 14.04 22.12
C HIS A 99 -8.41 13.93 23.44
N ARG A 100 -9.66 14.37 23.42
CA ARG A 100 -10.64 14.12 24.50
C ARG A 100 -11.40 12.81 24.32
N PHE A 101 -11.84 12.53 23.09
CA PHE A 101 -12.68 11.38 22.77
C PHE A 101 -12.18 10.67 21.54
N LYS A 102 -12.09 9.34 21.62
CA LYS A 102 -11.63 8.45 20.55
C LYS A 102 -10.22 8.83 20.04
N GLY A 103 -9.46 7.85 19.58
CA GLY A 103 -8.10 8.11 19.08
C GLY A 103 -8.09 8.96 17.81
N PRO A 104 -6.92 9.43 17.37
CA PRO A 104 -6.80 10.22 16.14
C PRO A 104 -7.22 9.45 14.88
N SER A 105 -7.90 10.15 13.97
CA SER A 105 -8.34 9.63 12.68
C SER A 105 -7.23 9.70 11.63
N TRP A 106 -6.24 8.80 11.75
CA TRP A 106 -5.06 8.77 10.87
C TRP A 106 -5.37 8.62 9.37
N ARG A 107 -6.56 8.10 9.03
CA ARG A 107 -7.00 7.91 7.63
C ARG A 107 -7.34 9.21 6.91
N ASN A 108 -7.70 10.25 7.64
CA ASN A 108 -8.07 11.52 7.04
C ASN A 108 -6.86 12.37 6.66
N THR A 109 -5.71 12.12 7.27
CA THR A 109 -4.59 13.07 7.29
C THR A 109 -3.42 12.63 6.42
N GLN A 110 -2.75 13.61 5.83
CA GLN A 110 -1.52 13.47 5.09
C GLN A 110 -0.34 13.93 5.95
N ALA A 111 0.35 12.95 6.52
CA ALA A 111 1.50 13.17 7.38
C ALA A 111 2.61 14.02 6.74
N GLU A 112 2.84 13.91 5.43
CA GLU A 112 3.80 14.76 4.68
C GLU A 112 3.57 16.26 4.91
N SER A 113 2.32 16.63 5.11
CA SER A 113 1.88 18.01 5.08
C SER A 113 1.75 18.61 6.48
N TRP A 114 1.96 17.85 7.56
CA TRP A 114 1.85 18.37 8.94
C TRP A 114 2.78 19.54 9.26
N ALA A 115 3.92 19.65 8.57
CA ALA A 115 4.86 20.74 8.77
C ALA A 115 4.44 22.04 8.08
N THR A 116 3.65 21.95 7.02
CA THR A 116 3.32 23.08 6.12
C THR A 116 1.83 23.44 6.15
N HIS A 117 0.97 22.50 6.53
CA HIS A 117 -0.48 22.62 6.51
C HIS A 117 -1.06 22.23 7.88
N PRO A 118 -1.36 23.20 8.77
CA PRO A 118 -1.94 22.95 10.09
C PRO A 118 -3.27 22.16 10.03
N TRP A 119 -4.02 22.35 8.94
CA TRP A 119 -5.27 21.63 8.68
C TRP A 119 -5.10 20.10 8.71
N GLU A 120 -3.98 19.58 8.23
CA GLU A 120 -3.73 18.14 8.23
C GLU A 120 -3.61 17.57 9.64
N ILE A 121 -3.10 18.36 10.60
CA ILE A 121 -3.18 18.01 12.03
C ILE A 121 -4.64 18.10 12.51
N GLY A 122 -5.38 19.13 12.10
CA GLY A 122 -6.81 19.28 12.39
C GLY A 122 -7.65 18.06 11.99
N LYS A 123 -7.38 17.45 10.83
CA LYS A 123 -8.06 16.24 10.36
C LYS A 123 -7.95 15.04 11.30
N CYS A 124 -6.93 15.00 12.15
CA CYS A 124 -6.76 13.96 13.17
C CYS A 124 -7.93 13.97 14.18
N PHE A 125 -8.55 15.13 14.42
CA PHE A 125 -9.65 15.32 15.37
C PHE A 125 -11.05 15.15 14.74
N LEU A 126 -11.12 14.84 13.44
CA LEU A 126 -12.37 14.61 12.72
C LEU A 126 -12.85 13.16 12.86
N PRO A 127 -14.13 12.86 12.57
CA PRO A 127 -14.62 11.49 12.42
C PRO A 127 -13.81 10.69 11.38
N PRO A 128 -13.67 9.37 11.53
CA PRO A 128 -12.73 8.55 10.73
C PRO A 128 -13.00 8.50 9.22
N ASP A 129 -14.21 8.85 8.78
CA ASP A 129 -14.62 8.79 7.38
C ASP A 129 -15.18 10.14 6.91
N GLY A 130 -15.00 10.44 5.62
CA GLY A 130 -15.64 11.58 4.94
C GLY A 130 -14.82 12.88 4.85
N TYR A 131 -13.60 12.93 5.42
CA TYR A 131 -12.82 14.18 5.49
C TYR A 131 -11.43 14.11 4.84
N SER A 132 -11.04 12.99 4.25
CA SER A 132 -9.73 12.84 3.59
C SER A 132 -9.52 13.80 2.43
N GLY A 133 -10.58 14.09 1.66
CA GLY A 133 -10.55 14.99 0.50
C GLY A 133 -10.74 16.48 0.79
N VAL A 134 -11.04 16.87 2.04
CA VAL A 134 -11.29 18.28 2.41
C VAL A 134 -9.95 19.00 2.58
N SER A 135 -9.72 20.15 1.94
CA SER A 135 -8.39 20.76 1.91
C SER A 135 -8.14 21.86 2.95
N SER A 136 -9.20 22.40 3.58
CA SER A 136 -9.10 23.48 4.55
C SER A 136 -10.24 23.50 5.58
N VAL A 137 -10.11 24.35 6.61
CA VAL A 137 -11.20 24.61 7.57
C VAL A 137 -12.41 25.23 6.86
N GLN A 138 -12.15 26.09 5.87
CA GLN A 138 -13.16 26.79 5.07
C GLN A 138 -13.94 25.85 4.16
N GLU A 139 -13.34 24.78 3.67
CA GLU A 139 -14.05 23.75 2.91
C GLU A 139 -14.76 22.72 3.79
N SER A 140 -14.42 22.68 5.08
CA SER A 140 -15.07 21.79 6.05
C SER A 140 -16.50 22.20 6.33
N ASP A 141 -17.35 21.21 6.60
CA ASP A 141 -18.72 21.46 7.03
C ASP A 141 -18.79 21.86 8.51
N PHE A 142 -19.96 22.36 8.94
CA PHE A 142 -20.19 22.75 10.33
C PHE A 142 -19.81 21.63 11.31
N ASN A 143 -20.17 20.38 11.01
CA ASN A 143 -19.87 19.24 11.86
C ASN A 143 -18.37 18.97 11.96
N GLY A 144 -17.60 19.16 10.89
CA GLY A 144 -16.15 19.02 10.91
C GLY A 144 -15.50 20.07 11.81
N VAL A 145 -15.87 21.35 11.66
CA VAL A 145 -15.34 22.44 12.50
C VAL A 145 -15.66 22.21 13.98
N ILE A 146 -16.91 21.87 14.31
CA ILE A 146 -17.32 21.58 15.70
C ILE A 146 -16.64 20.31 16.23
N SER A 147 -16.42 19.29 15.40
CA SER A 147 -15.74 18.05 15.81
C SER A 147 -14.29 18.31 16.22
N ILE A 148 -13.56 19.17 15.49
CA ILE A 148 -12.20 19.57 15.85
C ILE A 148 -12.21 20.23 17.24
N MET A 149 -13.05 21.23 17.43
CA MET A 149 -13.15 21.96 18.70
C MET A 149 -13.55 21.05 19.87
N LEU A 150 -14.42 20.07 19.63
CA LEU A 150 -14.92 19.18 20.67
C LEU A 150 -13.93 18.07 21.04
N ASN A 151 -13.26 17.48 20.04
CA ASN A 151 -12.36 16.34 20.24
C ASN A 151 -10.95 16.76 20.64
N CYS A 152 -10.58 18.02 20.48
CA CYS A 152 -9.26 18.55 20.85
C CYS A 152 -9.30 19.29 22.20
N THR A 153 -8.44 18.88 23.14
CA THR A 153 -8.35 19.47 24.50
C THR A 153 -7.84 20.91 24.50
N HIS A 154 -7.06 21.30 23.47
CA HIS A 154 -6.59 22.67 23.27
C HIS A 154 -7.77 23.66 23.26
N PHE A 155 -8.80 23.38 22.46
CA PHE A 155 -9.98 24.24 22.35
C PHE A 155 -10.84 24.30 23.63
N GLN A 156 -10.72 23.32 24.53
CA GLN A 156 -11.43 23.36 25.80
C GLN A 156 -10.78 24.30 26.80
N THR A 157 -9.45 24.43 26.75
CA THR A 157 -8.76 25.45 27.54
C THR A 157 -9.09 26.86 27.03
N CYS A 158 -9.50 26.98 25.76
CA CYS A 158 -9.88 28.23 25.13
C CYS A 158 -11.31 28.70 25.48
N LEU A 159 -12.25 27.80 25.72
CA LEU A 159 -13.65 28.17 25.98
C LEU A 159 -13.95 28.34 27.48
N SER A 160 -14.75 29.34 27.82
CA SER A 160 -15.13 29.72 29.18
C SER A 160 -16.16 28.76 29.78
N SER A 161 -17.08 28.28 28.94
CA SER A 161 -18.04 27.22 29.28
C SER A 161 -17.36 25.85 29.16
N SER A 162 -16.45 25.56 30.08
CA SER A 162 -15.58 24.39 30.04
C SER A 162 -16.36 23.08 29.94
N CYS A 163 -16.09 22.29 28.89
CA CYS A 163 -16.38 20.85 28.86
C CYS A 163 -15.45 20.12 29.85
N LEU A 164 -15.58 20.34 31.16
CA LEU A 164 -14.79 19.57 32.13
C LEU A 164 -15.16 18.09 31.97
N SER A 165 -14.15 17.22 31.94
CA SER A 165 -14.33 15.77 31.99
C SER A 165 -14.02 15.27 33.40
N PRO A 166 -14.94 14.53 34.05
CA PRO A 166 -16.30 14.24 33.61
C PRO A 166 -17.24 15.45 33.82
N PRO A 167 -18.22 15.68 32.94
CA PRO A 167 -19.26 16.66 33.19
C PRO A 167 -20.15 16.20 34.35
N PRO A 168 -20.68 17.12 35.18
CA PRO A 168 -21.76 16.78 36.11
C PRO A 168 -22.93 16.11 35.37
N PRO A 169 -23.66 15.17 36.00
CA PRO A 169 -24.79 14.45 35.38
C PRO A 169 -25.82 15.37 34.70
N ASP A 170 -25.92 16.61 35.19
CA ASP A 170 -26.97 17.56 34.83
C ASP A 170 -26.49 18.70 33.90
N LYS A 171 -25.23 18.70 33.46
CA LYS A 171 -24.67 19.80 32.65
C LYS A 171 -23.92 19.30 31.41
N GLN A 172 -24.61 19.33 30.27
CA GLN A 172 -24.03 19.09 28.95
C GLN A 172 -23.12 20.25 28.52
N CYS A 173 -21.99 19.93 27.89
CA CYS A 173 -21.09 20.97 27.39
C CYS A 173 -21.71 21.77 26.23
N LEU A 174 -21.41 23.07 26.14
CA LEU A 174 -21.87 23.94 25.05
C LEU A 174 -21.53 23.38 23.66
N LEU A 175 -20.31 22.89 23.43
CA LEU A 175 -19.94 22.28 22.14
C LEU A 175 -20.73 21.00 21.81
N GLU A 176 -21.14 20.24 22.84
CA GLU A 176 -21.98 19.06 22.64
C GLU A 176 -23.41 19.45 22.27
N LYS A 177 -23.96 20.51 22.88
CA LYS A 177 -25.24 21.11 22.48
C LYS A 177 -25.19 21.64 21.05
N VAL A 178 -24.16 22.41 20.71
CA VAL A 178 -23.96 22.95 19.35
C VAL A 178 -23.84 21.82 18.31
N ARG A 179 -23.12 20.74 18.63
CA ARG A 179 -23.06 19.56 17.77
C ARG A 179 -24.42 18.87 17.64
N GLN A 180 -25.21 18.82 18.72
CA GLN A 180 -26.54 18.23 18.71
C GLN A 180 -27.48 19.00 17.77
N ILE A 181 -27.46 20.34 17.81
CA ILE A 181 -28.22 21.20 16.88
C ILE A 181 -27.91 20.84 15.43
N GLY A 182 -26.63 20.71 15.08
CA GLY A 182 -26.23 20.31 13.72
C GLY A 182 -26.75 18.93 13.28
N ARG A 183 -26.91 17.99 14.22
CA ARG A 183 -27.52 16.68 13.94
C ARG A 183 -29.03 16.78 13.80
N ASP A 184 -29.68 17.48 14.72
CA ASP A 184 -31.14 17.63 14.74
C ASP A 184 -31.61 18.21 13.41
N ILE A 185 -30.99 19.31 12.95
CA ILE A 185 -31.34 19.98 11.69
C ILE A 185 -31.13 19.05 10.48
N ARG A 186 -30.02 18.28 10.45
CA ARG A 186 -29.67 17.41 9.32
C ARG A 186 -30.52 16.14 9.25
N HIS A 187 -30.94 15.61 10.38
CA HIS A 187 -31.66 14.33 10.48
C HIS A 187 -33.17 14.48 10.64
N THR A 188 -33.67 15.71 10.63
CA THR A 188 -35.11 16.00 10.58
C THR A 188 -35.65 15.63 9.18
N SER A 189 -36.31 14.48 9.07
CA SER A 189 -36.78 13.93 7.78
C SER A 189 -37.91 14.72 7.14
N ASP A 190 -38.63 15.54 7.91
CA ASP A 190 -39.73 16.39 7.45
C ASP A 190 -39.30 17.85 7.21
N CYS A 191 -38.03 18.19 7.44
CA CYS A 191 -37.47 19.54 7.31
C CYS A 191 -38.25 20.61 8.09
N LYS A 192 -38.68 20.29 9.33
CA LYS A 192 -39.48 21.19 10.17
C LYS A 192 -38.82 21.49 11.51
N VAL A 193 -38.80 22.77 11.90
CA VAL A 193 -38.31 23.23 13.20
C VAL A 193 -39.34 24.12 13.87
N SER A 194 -39.69 23.84 15.13
CA SER A 194 -40.61 24.66 15.91
C SER A 194 -39.98 26.01 16.27
N ASP A 195 -40.79 27.03 16.54
CA ASP A 195 -40.27 28.34 16.97
C ASP A 195 -39.43 28.22 18.24
N ALA A 196 -39.87 27.39 19.20
CA ALA A 196 -39.15 27.16 20.45
C ALA A 196 -37.75 26.57 20.21
N HIS A 197 -37.64 25.55 19.36
CA HIS A 197 -36.35 24.96 19.00
C HIS A 197 -35.47 25.95 18.22
N LEU A 198 -36.04 26.71 17.28
CA LEU A 198 -35.27 27.70 16.53
C LEU A 198 -34.68 28.78 17.45
N GLN A 199 -35.44 29.26 18.43
CA GLN A 199 -34.95 30.24 19.41
C GLN A 199 -33.85 29.65 20.30
N ASP A 200 -34.00 28.39 20.75
CA ASP A 200 -32.94 27.69 21.48
C ASP A 200 -31.67 27.53 20.65
N TYR A 201 -31.80 27.23 19.35
CA TYR A 201 -30.68 27.14 18.42
C TYR A 201 -29.95 28.47 18.30
N PHE A 202 -30.66 29.58 18.05
CA PHE A 202 -30.06 30.91 17.97
C PHE A 202 -29.35 31.31 19.26
N GLN A 203 -29.99 31.07 20.40
CA GLN A 203 -29.41 31.41 21.70
C GLN A 203 -28.12 30.61 21.96
N THR A 204 -28.13 29.31 21.66
CA THR A 204 -26.99 28.41 21.87
C THR A 204 -25.81 28.78 20.97
N LEU A 205 -26.06 28.99 19.67
CA LEU A 205 -25.02 29.37 18.70
C LEU A 205 -24.45 30.77 19.00
N SER A 206 -25.30 31.72 19.37
CA SER A 206 -24.88 33.07 19.77
C SER A 206 -24.05 33.07 21.05
N THR A 207 -24.35 32.17 21.98
CA THR A 207 -23.57 31.98 23.21
C THR A 207 -22.16 31.48 22.88
N LEU A 208 -22.01 30.54 21.94
CA LEU A 208 -20.70 30.06 21.50
C LEU A 208 -19.89 31.19 20.86
N LEU A 209 -20.47 31.93 19.91
CA LEU A 209 -19.79 33.04 19.23
C LEU A 209 -19.46 34.22 20.17
N ALA A 210 -20.08 34.26 21.35
CA ALA A 210 -19.85 35.29 22.36
C ALA A 210 -18.88 34.84 23.48
N ASP A 211 -18.21 33.69 23.36
CA ASP A 211 -17.37 33.18 24.44
C ASP A 211 -16.27 34.19 24.83
N PRO A 212 -16.24 34.67 26.09
CA PRO A 212 -15.40 35.78 26.51
C PRO A 212 -13.90 35.47 26.49
N LYS A 213 -13.52 34.19 26.52
CA LYS A 213 -12.11 33.79 26.65
C LYS A 213 -11.41 33.69 25.31
N CYS A 214 -12.10 33.29 24.24
CA CYS A 214 -11.46 33.09 22.93
C CYS A 214 -12.16 33.70 21.72
N LEU A 215 -13.48 33.87 21.73
CA LEU A 215 -14.22 34.30 20.53
C LEU A 215 -14.70 35.75 20.62
N LEU A 216 -14.80 36.32 21.82
CA LEU A 216 -15.30 37.69 22.04
C LEU A 216 -14.54 38.76 21.24
N ASN A 217 -13.27 38.54 20.92
CA ASN A 217 -12.45 39.47 20.15
C ASN A 217 -12.19 39.03 18.71
N ASP A 218 -12.63 37.84 18.30
CA ASP A 218 -12.46 37.37 16.92
C ASP A 218 -13.40 38.16 15.96
N PRO A 219 -12.87 38.81 14.91
CA PRO A 219 -13.70 39.62 14.00
C PRO A 219 -14.77 38.80 13.28
N SER A 220 -14.46 37.58 12.85
CA SER A 220 -15.39 36.71 12.13
C SER A 220 -16.52 36.27 13.06
N ALA A 221 -16.19 35.89 14.30
CA ALA A 221 -17.19 35.52 15.31
C ALA A 221 -18.14 36.68 15.63
N LYS A 222 -17.63 37.93 15.75
CA LYS A 222 -18.46 39.13 15.94
C LYS A 222 -19.42 39.35 14.77
N ILE A 223 -18.92 39.29 13.54
CA ILE A 223 -19.75 39.47 12.32
C ILE A 223 -20.83 38.40 12.26
N SER A 224 -20.47 37.13 12.48
CA SER A 224 -21.43 36.03 12.47
C SER A 224 -22.46 36.14 13.58
N LYS A 225 -22.08 36.60 14.78
CA LYS A 225 -23.03 36.85 15.87
C LYS A 225 -24.05 37.93 15.50
N THR A 226 -23.61 39.03 14.89
CA THR A 226 -24.53 40.07 14.39
C THR A 226 -25.49 39.51 13.35
N LYS A 227 -24.97 38.75 12.37
CA LYS A 227 -25.79 38.09 11.34
C LYS A 227 -26.81 37.11 11.92
N LEU A 228 -26.45 36.36 12.97
CA LEU A 228 -27.40 35.51 13.70
C LEU A 228 -28.51 36.34 14.36
N GLY A 229 -28.16 37.48 14.96
CA GLY A 229 -29.14 38.41 15.54
C GLY A 229 -30.09 38.99 14.48
N ASP A 230 -29.58 39.35 13.31
CA ASP A 230 -30.41 39.84 12.21
C ASP A 230 -31.33 38.76 11.65
N LEU A 231 -30.84 37.52 11.55
CA LEU A 231 -31.62 36.35 11.14
C LEU A 231 -32.69 35.97 12.17
N GLN A 232 -32.39 36.09 13.47
CA GLN A 232 -33.33 35.82 14.57
C GLN A 232 -34.47 36.84 14.62
N ASN A 233 -34.19 38.10 14.29
CA ASN A 233 -35.15 39.21 14.35
C ASN A 233 -35.84 39.49 13.01
N ASP A 234 -35.71 38.61 12.02
CA ASP A 234 -36.29 38.75 10.67
C ASP A 234 -35.90 40.07 9.98
N ARG A 235 -34.73 40.61 10.32
CA ARG A 235 -34.17 41.83 9.74
C ARG A 235 -33.41 41.58 8.44
N MET A 236 -33.15 40.32 8.13
CA MET A 236 -32.54 39.90 6.87
C MET A 236 -33.57 40.03 5.75
N SER A 237 -33.23 40.83 4.74
CA SER A 237 -34.10 41.08 3.61
C SER A 237 -34.28 39.81 2.76
N LEU A 238 -35.44 39.70 2.07
CA LEU A 238 -35.67 38.66 1.07
C LEU A 238 -34.59 38.67 -0.04
N SER A 239 -33.99 39.84 -0.32
CA SER A 239 -32.85 39.97 -1.24
C SER A 239 -31.60 39.26 -0.73
N GLU A 240 -31.26 39.38 0.56
CA GLU A 240 -30.09 38.71 1.15
C GLU A 240 -30.28 37.19 1.23
N LEU A 241 -31.51 36.74 1.57
CA LEU A 241 -31.89 35.32 1.48
C LEU A 241 -31.81 34.80 0.03
N GLY A 242 -32.22 35.62 -0.94
CA GLY A 242 -32.12 35.32 -2.37
C GLY A 242 -30.68 35.19 -2.85
N GLU A 243 -29.76 36.03 -2.38
CA GLU A 243 -28.33 35.91 -2.69
C GLU A 243 -27.70 34.65 -2.08
N LEU A 244 -28.07 34.27 -0.85
CA LEU A 244 -27.61 33.01 -0.24
C LEU A 244 -28.10 31.78 -1.01
N LEU A 245 -29.35 31.79 -1.49
CA LEU A 245 -29.90 30.72 -2.33
C LEU A 245 -29.20 30.63 -3.69
N LYS A 246 -28.90 31.78 -4.32
CA LYS A 246 -28.13 31.81 -5.58
C LYS A 246 -26.72 31.25 -5.38
N GLU A 247 -26.07 31.58 -4.27
CA GLU A 247 -24.74 31.08 -3.96
C GLU A 247 -24.74 29.57 -3.70
N ALA A 248 -25.76 29.06 -2.99
CA ALA A 248 -25.96 27.63 -2.82
C ALA A 248 -26.19 26.90 -4.16
N ASP A 249 -26.99 27.48 -5.08
CA ASP A 249 -27.23 26.91 -6.41
C ASP A 249 -25.96 26.90 -7.28
N ARG A 250 -25.15 27.97 -7.24
CA ARG A 250 -23.83 28.01 -7.89
C ARG A 250 -22.91 26.93 -7.35
N THR A 251 -22.86 26.78 -6.02
CA THR A 251 -22.02 25.77 -5.36
C THR A 251 -22.43 24.36 -5.77
N LEU A 252 -23.74 24.08 -5.84
CA LEU A 252 -24.26 22.78 -6.31
C LEU A 252 -23.91 22.51 -7.77
N LYS A 253 -24.02 23.51 -8.65
CA LYS A 253 -23.62 23.37 -10.06
C LYS A 253 -22.13 23.07 -10.20
N ASN A 254 -21.28 23.83 -9.51
CA ASN A 254 -19.84 23.59 -9.51
C ASN A 254 -19.50 22.20 -8.98
N ALA A 255 -20.18 21.74 -7.93
CA ALA A 255 -19.97 20.40 -7.37
C ALA A 255 -20.33 19.29 -8.37
N ASN A 256 -21.42 19.46 -9.13
CA ASN A 256 -21.79 18.51 -10.20
C ASN A 256 -20.74 18.47 -11.32
N GLU A 257 -20.28 19.64 -11.79
CA GLU A 257 -19.23 19.72 -12.81
C GLU A 257 -17.92 19.07 -12.33
N VAL A 258 -17.54 19.29 -11.07
CA VAL A 258 -16.40 18.60 -10.46
C VAL A 258 -16.64 17.09 -10.40
N GLY A 259 -17.85 16.65 -10.05
CA GLY A 259 -18.25 15.25 -10.05
C GLY A 259 -18.09 14.59 -11.42
N GLU A 260 -18.58 15.23 -12.48
CA GLU A 260 -18.43 14.77 -13.86
C GLU A 260 -16.95 14.69 -14.27
N ARG A 261 -16.16 15.73 -14.00
CA ARG A 261 -14.72 15.74 -14.29
C ARG A 261 -13.97 14.64 -13.54
N VAL A 262 -14.32 14.37 -12.29
CA VAL A 262 -13.73 13.27 -11.51
C VAL A 262 -14.12 11.92 -12.09
N SER A 263 -15.37 11.75 -12.51
CA SER A 263 -15.84 10.53 -13.17
C SER A 263 -15.08 10.26 -14.46
N GLU A 264 -14.98 11.26 -15.35
CA GLU A 264 -14.21 11.13 -16.59
C GLU A 264 -12.72 10.84 -16.32
N ALA A 265 -12.12 11.51 -15.33
CA ALA A 265 -10.73 11.27 -14.98
C ALA A 265 -10.51 9.84 -14.44
N ALA A 266 -11.49 9.30 -13.70
CA ALA A 266 -11.46 7.93 -13.21
C ALA A 266 -11.57 6.92 -14.37
N GLU A 267 -12.50 7.14 -15.30
CA GLU A 267 -12.67 6.29 -16.50
C GLU A 267 -11.41 6.28 -17.37
N ARG A 268 -10.80 7.45 -17.61
CA ARG A 268 -9.54 7.55 -18.36
C ARG A 268 -8.41 6.78 -17.66
N LYS A 269 -8.27 6.91 -16.34
CA LYS A 269 -7.28 6.14 -15.57
C LYS A 269 -7.53 4.64 -15.65
N LEU A 270 -8.79 4.22 -15.58
CA LEU A 270 -9.16 2.82 -15.69
C LEU A 270 -8.79 2.25 -17.07
N ALA A 271 -9.05 2.99 -18.15
CA ALA A 271 -8.70 2.60 -19.51
C ALA A 271 -7.17 2.41 -19.67
N VAL A 272 -6.36 3.35 -19.20
CA VAL A 272 -4.89 3.21 -19.24
C VAL A 272 -4.41 2.01 -18.43
N CYS A 273 -4.98 1.76 -17.25
CA CYS A 273 -4.62 0.59 -16.45
C CYS A 273 -4.96 -0.73 -17.15
N LEU A 274 -6.10 -0.81 -17.86
CA LEU A 274 -6.49 -1.99 -18.63
C LEU A 274 -5.51 -2.26 -19.76
N GLU A 275 -5.14 -1.25 -20.54
CA GLU A 275 -4.14 -1.39 -21.61
C GLU A 275 -2.78 -1.86 -21.09
N GLN A 276 -2.32 -1.31 -19.95
CA GLN A 276 -1.07 -1.73 -19.32
C GLN A 276 -1.11 -3.18 -18.81
N LEU A 277 -2.26 -3.63 -18.30
CA LEU A 277 -2.47 -5.00 -17.85
C LEU A 277 -2.41 -5.97 -19.05
N GLU A 278 -3.10 -5.65 -20.14
CA GLU A 278 -3.09 -6.44 -21.37
C GLU A 278 -1.68 -6.56 -21.95
N ALA A 279 -0.93 -5.45 -22.04
CA ALA A 279 0.45 -5.47 -22.49
C ALA A 279 1.34 -6.35 -21.62
N SER A 280 1.17 -6.28 -20.29
CA SER A 280 1.92 -7.10 -19.33
C SER A 280 1.61 -8.59 -19.47
N LEU A 281 0.33 -8.93 -19.67
CA LEU A 281 -0.10 -10.31 -19.91
C LEU A 281 0.47 -10.87 -21.22
N GLN A 282 0.45 -10.07 -22.31
CA GLN A 282 1.03 -10.49 -23.59
C GLN A 282 2.56 -10.67 -23.50
N ALA A 283 3.26 -9.78 -22.80
CA ALA A 283 4.69 -9.92 -22.55
C ALA A 283 4.99 -11.18 -21.72
N GLY A 284 4.18 -11.45 -20.68
CA GLY A 284 4.26 -12.66 -19.88
C GLY A 284 4.08 -13.94 -20.71
N LYS A 285 3.05 -13.97 -21.57
CA LYS A 285 2.78 -15.07 -22.50
C LYS A 285 3.98 -15.35 -23.41
N LYS A 286 4.56 -14.31 -24.02
CA LYS A 286 5.74 -14.44 -24.89
C LYS A 286 6.96 -15.01 -24.14
N ARG A 287 7.21 -14.55 -22.91
CA ARG A 287 8.32 -15.06 -22.07
C ARG A 287 8.16 -16.54 -21.72
N ILE A 288 6.95 -16.96 -21.38
CA ILE A 288 6.66 -18.37 -21.07
C ILE A 288 6.86 -19.22 -22.32
N GLN A 289 6.36 -18.78 -23.47
CA GLN A 289 6.53 -19.52 -24.73
C GLN A 289 8.01 -19.72 -25.08
N SER A 290 8.82 -18.66 -25.03
CA SER A 290 10.26 -18.76 -25.28
C SER A 290 10.96 -19.74 -24.32
N ARG A 291 10.61 -19.75 -23.04
CA ARG A 291 11.18 -20.72 -22.08
C ARG A 291 10.79 -22.17 -22.38
N ILE A 292 9.56 -22.38 -22.87
CA ILE A 292 9.10 -23.70 -23.29
C ILE A 292 9.90 -24.16 -24.52
N ASP A 293 10.08 -23.29 -25.50
CA ASP A 293 10.82 -23.60 -26.74
C ASP A 293 12.30 -23.89 -26.44
N ASP A 294 12.96 -23.07 -25.60
CA ASP A 294 14.34 -23.30 -25.14
C ASP A 294 14.47 -24.63 -24.38
N GLY A 295 13.49 -24.93 -23.51
CA GLY A 295 13.44 -26.17 -22.75
C GLY A 295 13.33 -27.39 -23.66
N LYS A 296 12.47 -27.31 -24.69
CA LYS A 296 12.30 -28.36 -25.70
C LYS A 296 13.61 -28.61 -26.46
N GLN A 297 14.27 -27.56 -26.91
CA GLN A 297 15.54 -27.67 -27.65
C GLN A 297 16.64 -28.34 -26.79
N ARG A 298 16.74 -27.99 -25.51
CA ARG A 298 17.70 -28.59 -24.58
C ARG A 298 17.47 -30.08 -24.37
N ILE A 299 16.21 -30.50 -24.27
CA ILE A 299 15.85 -31.92 -24.13
C ILE A 299 16.19 -32.67 -25.42
N GLU A 300 15.85 -32.13 -26.58
CA GLU A 300 16.18 -32.73 -27.88
C GLU A 300 17.70 -32.92 -28.05
N GLN A 301 18.50 -31.90 -27.69
CA GLN A 301 19.96 -31.99 -27.73
C GLN A 301 20.49 -33.07 -26.77
N ALA A 302 20.01 -33.12 -25.54
CA ALA A 302 20.46 -34.11 -24.56
C ALA A 302 20.15 -35.56 -25.00
N ILE A 303 18.99 -35.77 -25.64
CA ILE A 303 18.62 -37.07 -26.22
C ILE A 303 19.59 -37.43 -27.35
N GLN A 304 19.92 -36.48 -28.22
CA GLN A 304 20.83 -36.71 -29.33
C GLN A 304 22.27 -37.02 -28.86
N ASP A 305 22.76 -36.27 -27.87
CA ASP A 305 24.08 -36.50 -27.26
C ASP A 305 24.13 -37.88 -26.58
N GLY A 306 23.08 -38.25 -25.86
CA GLY A 306 22.95 -39.57 -25.24
C GLY A 306 22.99 -40.70 -26.28
N LYS A 307 22.27 -40.54 -27.40
CA LYS A 307 22.28 -41.49 -28.52
C LYS A 307 23.68 -41.66 -29.11
N GLN A 308 24.41 -40.56 -29.33
CA GLN A 308 25.79 -40.61 -29.82
C GLN A 308 26.73 -41.31 -28.84
N HIS A 309 26.62 -40.99 -27.54
CA HIS A 309 27.47 -41.59 -26.52
C HIS A 309 27.28 -43.12 -26.43
N ILE A 310 26.02 -43.59 -26.44
CA ILE A 310 25.71 -45.01 -26.46
C ILE A 310 26.27 -45.68 -27.71
N GLY A 311 26.12 -45.05 -28.89
CA GLY A 311 26.69 -45.56 -30.15
C GLY A 311 28.19 -45.77 -30.09
N VAL A 312 28.95 -44.81 -29.57
CA VAL A 312 30.41 -44.91 -29.39
C VAL A 312 30.78 -46.03 -28.41
N LYS A 313 30.03 -46.18 -27.31
CA LYS A 313 30.25 -47.25 -26.33
C LYS A 313 30.06 -48.64 -26.94
N ILE A 314 29.03 -48.83 -27.75
CA ILE A 314 28.78 -50.09 -28.47
C ILE A 314 29.93 -50.39 -29.43
N GLN A 315 30.32 -49.44 -30.29
CA GLN A 315 31.41 -49.62 -31.25
C GLN A 315 32.75 -49.97 -30.58
N ASN A 316 33.06 -49.35 -29.44
CA ASN A 316 34.25 -49.68 -28.68
C ASN A 316 34.19 -51.08 -28.05
N GLY A 317 32.99 -51.51 -27.60
CA GLY A 317 32.73 -52.85 -27.12
C GLY A 317 32.96 -53.90 -28.21
N ASP A 318 32.38 -53.68 -29.40
CA ASP A 318 32.54 -54.56 -30.57
C ASP A 318 34.01 -54.71 -30.94
N ARG A 319 34.76 -53.60 -31.05
CA ARG A 319 36.20 -53.63 -31.36
C ARG A 319 37.02 -54.39 -30.30
N CYS A 320 36.66 -54.28 -29.03
CA CYS A 320 37.33 -55.01 -27.96
C CYS A 320 37.08 -56.52 -28.06
N ILE A 321 35.85 -56.91 -28.39
CA ILE A 321 35.47 -58.31 -28.61
C ILE A 321 36.22 -58.87 -29.83
N GLU A 322 36.21 -58.16 -30.96
CA GLU A 322 36.94 -58.53 -32.18
C GLU A 322 38.43 -58.76 -31.89
N SER A 323 39.10 -57.81 -31.22
CA SER A 323 40.51 -57.96 -30.86
C SER A 323 40.79 -59.18 -29.96
N LYS A 324 39.90 -59.51 -29.02
CA LYS A 324 40.04 -60.71 -28.19
C LYS A 324 39.88 -62.00 -29.01
N ILE A 325 38.95 -62.01 -29.97
CA ILE A 325 38.75 -63.14 -30.88
C ILE A 325 40.00 -63.33 -31.75
N ASP A 326 40.53 -62.26 -32.33
CA ASP A 326 41.74 -62.31 -33.16
C ASP A 326 42.97 -62.80 -32.39
N ASN A 327 43.19 -62.26 -31.18
CA ASN A 327 44.27 -62.73 -30.31
C ASN A 327 44.11 -64.21 -29.93
N GLY A 328 42.88 -64.65 -29.63
CA GLY A 328 42.57 -66.04 -29.34
C GLY A 328 42.87 -66.96 -30.54
N LYS A 329 42.50 -66.54 -31.75
CA LYS A 329 42.79 -67.26 -32.99
C LYS A 329 44.30 -67.39 -33.22
N GLN A 330 45.05 -66.30 -33.09
CA GLN A 330 46.51 -66.31 -33.23
C GLN A 330 47.17 -67.25 -32.22
N HIS A 331 46.70 -67.25 -30.96
CA HIS A 331 47.25 -68.13 -29.94
C HIS A 331 47.00 -69.61 -30.24
N ILE A 332 45.80 -69.96 -30.70
CA ILE A 332 45.47 -71.33 -31.12
C ILE A 332 46.35 -71.76 -32.30
N GLU A 333 46.49 -70.91 -33.31
CA GLU A 333 47.28 -71.18 -34.51
C GLU A 333 48.76 -71.40 -34.17
N GLN A 334 49.32 -70.57 -33.29
CA GLN A 334 50.69 -70.74 -32.79
C GLN A 334 50.85 -72.03 -31.98
N THR A 335 49.87 -72.38 -31.14
CA THR A 335 49.89 -73.63 -30.36
C THR A 335 49.88 -74.86 -31.27
N ILE A 336 49.12 -74.82 -32.38
CA ILE A 336 49.09 -75.88 -33.38
C ILE A 336 50.46 -75.99 -34.08
N GLN A 337 51.02 -74.89 -34.57
CA GLN A 337 52.33 -74.87 -35.23
C GLN A 337 53.46 -75.40 -34.32
N ASP A 338 53.46 -75.01 -33.05
CA ASP A 338 54.43 -75.51 -32.08
C ASP A 338 54.23 -77.01 -31.80
N GLY A 339 52.98 -77.47 -31.80
CA GLY A 339 52.63 -78.89 -31.72
C GLY A 339 53.15 -79.69 -32.91
N GLU A 340 52.95 -79.21 -34.14
CA GLU A 340 53.46 -79.83 -35.37
C GLU A 340 54.98 -79.96 -35.35
N LYS A 341 55.70 -78.87 -35.03
CA LYS A 341 57.18 -78.88 -34.90
C LYS A 341 57.66 -79.90 -33.87
N ARG A 342 56.97 -80.04 -32.73
CA ARG A 342 57.32 -81.04 -31.71
C ARG A 342 57.08 -82.46 -32.19
N ILE A 343 56.03 -82.71 -32.96
CA ILE A 343 55.75 -84.01 -33.56
C ILE A 343 56.82 -84.35 -34.60
N GLU A 344 57.13 -83.41 -35.49
CA GLU A 344 58.15 -83.57 -36.53
C GLU A 344 59.54 -83.86 -35.94
N ALA A 345 59.95 -83.13 -34.90
CA ALA A 345 61.19 -83.40 -34.18
C ALA A 345 61.24 -84.82 -33.57
N LYS A 346 60.13 -85.32 -33.03
CA LYS A 346 60.04 -86.68 -32.49
C LYS A 346 60.10 -87.74 -33.58
N ILE A 347 59.49 -87.49 -34.74
CA ILE A 347 59.58 -88.38 -35.90
C ILE A 347 61.02 -88.47 -36.37
N GLN A 348 61.69 -87.33 -36.56
CA GLN A 348 63.09 -87.28 -36.99
C GLN A 348 64.04 -87.99 -36.02
N ASP A 349 63.85 -87.80 -34.71
CA ASP A 349 64.61 -88.51 -33.68
C ASP A 349 64.39 -90.03 -33.75
N GLY A 350 63.13 -90.45 -33.95
CA GLY A 350 62.77 -91.85 -34.16
C GLY A 350 63.43 -92.46 -35.40
N GLU A 351 63.41 -91.76 -36.53
CA GLU A 351 64.09 -92.18 -37.77
C GLU A 351 65.60 -92.34 -37.56
N ASN A 352 66.24 -91.36 -36.92
CA ASN A 352 67.67 -91.40 -36.61
C ASN A 352 68.03 -92.61 -35.74
N ARG A 353 67.21 -92.92 -34.72
CA ARG A 353 67.40 -94.10 -33.87
C ARG A 353 67.27 -95.42 -34.64
N ILE A 354 66.32 -95.51 -35.58
CA ILE A 354 66.15 -96.69 -36.43
C ILE A 354 67.37 -96.87 -37.35
N ILE A 355 67.83 -95.80 -38.00
CA ILE A 355 69.02 -95.82 -38.85
C ILE A 355 70.22 -96.31 -38.06
N GLN A 356 70.45 -95.74 -36.87
CA GLN A 356 71.56 -96.13 -36.00
C GLN A 356 71.48 -97.61 -35.58
N THR A 357 70.30 -98.08 -35.18
CA THR A 357 70.10 -99.49 -34.80
C THR A 357 70.39 -100.43 -35.97
N ASN A 358 69.93 -100.08 -37.17
CA ASN A 358 70.18 -100.86 -38.38
C ASN A 358 71.66 -100.87 -38.77
N SER A 359 72.38 -99.75 -38.63
CA SER A 359 73.83 -99.72 -38.87
C SER A 359 74.59 -100.57 -37.86
N GLU A 360 74.25 -100.50 -36.57
CA GLU A 360 74.85 -101.33 -35.53
C GLU A 360 74.61 -102.83 -35.79
N GLN A 361 73.40 -103.21 -36.21
CA GLN A 361 73.09 -104.60 -36.60
C GLN A 361 73.84 -105.04 -37.86
N ALA A 362 73.99 -104.18 -38.86
CA ALA A 362 74.76 -104.47 -40.07
C ALA A 362 76.24 -104.72 -39.76
N GLU A 363 76.84 -103.92 -38.88
CA GLU A 363 78.20 -104.12 -38.39
C GLU A 363 78.36 -105.44 -37.64
N GLN A 364 77.43 -105.79 -36.74
CA GLN A 364 77.42 -107.08 -36.03
C GLN A 364 77.28 -108.29 -36.97
N ASN A 365 76.45 -108.16 -38.01
CA ASN A 365 76.27 -109.21 -39.01
C ASN A 365 77.52 -109.38 -39.88
N TYR A 366 78.19 -108.29 -40.26
CA TYR A 366 79.45 -108.32 -41.00
C TYR A 366 80.58 -108.96 -40.18
N THR A 367 80.72 -108.60 -38.89
CA THR A 367 81.73 -109.23 -38.01
C THR A 367 81.51 -110.74 -37.87
N ARG A 368 80.26 -111.19 -37.72
CA ARG A 368 79.93 -112.63 -37.67
C ARG A 368 80.27 -113.40 -38.95
N SER A 369 80.27 -112.77 -40.12
CA SER A 369 80.57 -113.44 -41.40
C SER A 369 82.06 -113.51 -41.73
N VAL A 370 82.93 -112.82 -40.98
CA VAL A 370 84.39 -112.78 -41.21
C VAL A 370 85.14 -113.70 -40.23
N GLU A 371 84.51 -114.05 -39.10
CA GLU A 371 85.08 -114.93 -38.05
C GLU A 371 84.63 -116.40 -38.13
N GLY A 372 83.76 -116.76 -39.07
CA GLY A 372 83.36 -118.14 -39.38
C GLY A 372 83.72 -118.51 -40.80
#